data_AF-A0A834KVQ2-F1
#
_entry.id   AF-A0A834KVQ2-F1
#
_cell.length_a   1.000
_cell.length_b   1.000
_cell.length_c   1.000
_cell.angle_alpha   90.00
_cell.angle_beta   90.00
_cell.angle_gamma   90.00
#
_symmetry.space_group_name_H-M   'P 1'
#
loop_
_entity.id
_entity.type
_entity.pdbx_description
1 polymer ?
#
loop_
_entity_poly.entity_id
_entity_poly.type
_entity_poly.pdbx_seq_one_letter_code
_entity_poly.pdbx_strand_id
1 'polypeptide(L)' 'MEVFKAIFKLIPPEEQKKLPEDENTPEKRANKLWAFFDKKDNERLAEGEFIKGVIENETAMRLIHYEPLKH' A
#
# COMPACT_ATOMS: atom_id res chain seq x y z
N MET A 1 -11.46 3.68 2.42
CA MET A 1 -10.74 2.74 3.31
C MET A 1 -10.98 1.26 3.01
N GLU A 2 -12.14 0.85 2.48
CA GLU A 2 -12.47 -0.58 2.33
C GLU A 2 -11.51 -1.37 1.40
N VAL A 3 -10.98 -0.74 0.35
CA VAL A 3 -10.00 -1.38 -0.56
C VAL A 3 -8.72 -1.78 0.18
N PHE A 4 -8.14 -0.87 0.97
CA PHE A 4 -6.92 -1.17 1.75
C PHE A 4 -7.16 -2.23 2.82
N LYS A 5 -8.35 -2.25 3.44
CA LYS A 5 -8.72 -3.32 4.38
C LYS A 5 -8.82 -4.67 3.68
N ALA A 6 -9.40 -4.72 2.49
CA ALA A 6 -9.50 -5.95 1.71
C ALA A 6 -8.10 -6.47 1.33
N ILE A 7 -7.22 -5.60 0.81
CA ILE A 7 -5.84 -5.95 0.46
C ILE A 7 -5.06 -6.44 1.70
N PHE A 8 -5.17 -5.73 2.82
CA PHE A 8 -4.47 -6.11 4.05
C PHE A 8 -4.90 -7.48 4.57
N LYS A 9 -6.19 -7.83 4.43
CA LYS A 9 -6.71 -9.15 4.79
C LYS A 9 -6.21 -10.30 3.90
N LEU A 10 -5.63 -10.00 2.73
CA LEU A 10 -4.98 -11.02 1.89
C LEU A 10 -3.63 -11.45 2.46
N ILE A 11 -3.00 -10.62 3.29
CA ILE A 11 -1.74 -10.95 3.97
C ILE A 11 -2.06 -11.92 5.11
N PRO A 12 -1.39 -13.08 5.21
CA PRO A 12 -1.60 -14.03 6.28
C PRO A 12 -1.38 -13.39 7.67
N PRO A 13 -2.18 -13.73 8.70
CA PRO A 13 -2.08 -13.11 10.03
C PRO A 13 -0.69 -13.21 10.68
N GLU A 14 0.05 -14.29 10.40
CA GLU A 14 1.43 -14.52 10.85
C GLU A 14 2.45 -13.61 10.15
N GLU A 15 2.18 -13.21 8.91
CA GLU A 15 2.99 -12.24 8.17
C GLU A 15 2.63 -10.82 8.54
N GLN A 16 1.36 -10.53 8.84
CA GLN A 16 0.93 -9.21 9.33
C GLN A 16 1.71 -8.78 10.59
N LYS A 17 2.04 -9.74 11.46
CA LYS A 17 2.86 -9.48 12.68
C LYS A 17 4.31 -9.12 12.38
N LYS A 18 4.80 -9.44 11.19
CA LYS A 18 6.17 -9.17 10.72
C LYS A 18 6.25 -7.86 9.91
N LEU A 19 5.11 -7.23 9.62
CA LEU A 19 5.09 -5.97 8.88
C LEU A 19 5.73 -4.84 9.70
N PRO A 20 6.40 -3.89 9.03
CA PRO A 20 6.86 -2.65 9.65
C PRO A 20 5.75 -1.92 10.41
N GLU A 21 6.12 -1.17 11.45
CA GLU A 21 5.15 -0.44 12.27
C GLU A 21 4.31 0.53 11.44
N ASP A 22 4.88 1.13 10.40
CA ASP A 22 4.22 2.06 9.49
C ASP A 22 3.43 1.37 8.36
N GLU A 23 3.25 0.04 8.42
CA GLU A 23 2.54 -0.77 7.44
C GLU A 23 1.63 -1.84 8.05
N ASN A 24 1.65 -1.99 9.38
CA ASN A 24 0.94 -3.06 10.08
C ASN A 24 -0.56 -2.81 10.26
N THR A 25 -1.10 -1.74 9.68
CA THR A 25 -2.54 -1.52 9.56
C THR A 25 -2.91 -1.02 8.15
N PRO A 26 -4.16 -1.25 7.70
CA PRO A 26 -4.64 -0.70 6.42
C PRO A 26 -4.46 0.82 6.30
N GLU A 27 -4.73 1.56 7.38
CA GLU A 27 -4.62 3.02 7.48
C GLU A 27 -3.18 3.47 7.24
N LYS A 28 -2.23 2.82 7.93
CA LYS A 28 -0.82 3.17 7.83
C LYS A 28 -0.26 2.88 6.44
N ARG A 29 -0.67 1.75 5.81
CA ARG A 29 -0.32 1.45 4.41
C ARG A 29 -0.87 2.47 3.44
N ALA A 30 -2.13 2.90 3.62
CA ALA A 30 -2.73 3.93 2.78
C ALA A 30 -1.98 5.26 2.91
N ASN A 31 -1.64 5.68 4.13
CA ASN A 31 -0.88 6.90 4.39
C ASN A 31 0.53 6.82 3.80
N LYS A 32 1.21 5.69 3.97
CA LYS A 32 2.54 5.45 3.40
C LYS A 32 2.52 5.47 1.88
N LEU A 33 1.48 4.89 1.26
CA LEU A 33 1.31 4.94 -0.18
C LEU A 33 1.07 6.38 -0.67
N TRP A 34 0.20 7.12 0.02
CA TRP A 34 -0.10 8.52 -0.32
C TRP A 34 1.15 9.40 -0.28
N ALA A 35 2.03 9.18 0.70
CA ALA A 35 3.27 9.91 0.85
C ALA A 35 4.23 9.79 -0.36
N PHE A 36 4.10 8.74 -1.20
CA PHE A 36 4.91 8.63 -2.42
C PHE A 36 4.51 9.60 -3.53
N PHE A 37 3.31 10.16 -3.48
CA PHE A 37 2.81 11.04 -4.52
C PHE A 37 3.09 12.53 -4.25
N ASP A 38 3.64 12.86 -3.07
CA ASP A 38 3.96 14.24 -2.64
C ASP A 38 2.81 15.24 -2.86
N LYS A 39 1.60 14.80 -2.54
CA LYS A 39 0.36 15.57 -2.66
C LYS A 39 -0.21 15.86 -1.27
N LYS A 40 -0.83 17.03 -1.12
CA LYS A 40 -1.58 17.40 0.09
C LYS A 40 -2.83 16.54 0.25
N ASP A 41 -3.31 16.41 1.47
CA ASP A 41 -4.44 15.54 1.84
C ASP A 41 -5.74 15.79 1.04
N ASN A 42 -5.92 16.98 0.47
CA ASN A 42 -7.09 17.39 -0.29
C ASN A 42 -6.87 17.43 -1.82
N GLU A 43 -5.68 17.06 -2.29
CA GLU A 43 -5.38 17.00 -3.72
C GLU A 43 -5.88 15.69 -4.33
N ARG A 44 -6.19 15.75 -5.63
CA ARG A 44 -6.61 14.58 -6.39
C ARG A 44 -5.39 13.95 -7.07
N LEU A 45 -5.35 12.63 -7.05
CA LEU A 45 -4.39 11.84 -7.80
C LEU A 45 -5.08 11.28 -9.05
N ALA A 46 -4.55 11.59 -10.23
CA ALA A 46 -5.09 11.05 -11.46
C ALA A 46 -4.74 9.56 -11.61
N GLU A 47 -5.58 8.78 -12.29
CA GLU A 47 -5.36 7.34 -12.48
C GLU A 47 -4.00 7.05 -13.15
N GLY A 48 -3.64 7.82 -14.20
CA GLY A 48 -2.35 7.66 -14.87
C GLY A 48 -1.14 7.99 -13.97
N GLU A 49 -1.27 8.98 -13.08
CA GLU A 49 -0.25 9.29 -12.08
C GLU A 49 -0.13 8.15 -11.06
N PHE A 50 -1.25 7.60 -10.60
CA PHE A 50 -1.28 6.46 -9.68
C PHE A 50 -0.60 5.23 -10.29
N ILE A 51 -1.02 4.82 -11.49
CA ILE A 51 -0.47 3.65 -12.18
C ILE A 51 1.04 3.81 -12.37
N LYS A 52 1.50 4.96 -12.88
CA LYS A 52 2.92 5.24 -13.07
C LYS A 52 3.69 5.20 -11.75
N GLY A 53 3.22 5.92 -10.74
CA GLY A 53 3.89 6.01 -9.44
C GLY A 53 3.98 4.67 -8.70
N VAL A 54 2.98 3.80 -8.85
CA VAL A 54 3.00 2.45 -8.29
C VAL A 54 3.96 1.54 -9.07
N ILE A 55 3.92 1.55 -10.40
CA ILE A 55 4.76 0.67 -11.24
C ILE A 55 6.25 1.03 -11.10
N GLU A 56 6.58 2.31 -10.99
CA GLU A 56 7.96 2.80 -10.88
C GLU A 56 8.54 2.67 -9.46
N ASN A 57 7.74 2.29 -8.47
CA ASN A 57 8.16 2.18 -7.07
C ASN A 57 7.77 0.82 -6.49
N GLU A 58 8.74 -0.07 -6.36
CA GLU A 58 8.54 -1.43 -5.81
C GLU A 58 7.93 -1.42 -4.41
N THR A 59 8.25 -0.40 -3.59
CA THR A 59 7.63 -0.25 -2.27
C THR A 59 6.17 0.17 -2.36
N ALA A 60 5.79 1.04 -3.31
CA ALA A 60 4.39 1.37 -3.54
C ALA A 60 3.61 0.16 -4.08
N MET A 61 4.22 -0.62 -4.99
CA MET A 61 3.62 -1.84 -5.54
C MET A 61 3.30 -2.87 -4.45
N ARG A 62 4.26 -3.19 -3.57
CA ARG A 62 4.02 -4.14 -2.47
C ARG A 62 3.01 -3.65 -1.42
N LEU A 63 2.69 -2.35 -1.39
CA LEU A 63 1.67 -1.82 -0.48
C LEU A 63 0.25 -2.16 -0.94
N ILE A 64 0.02 -2.22 -2.26
CA ILE A 64 -1.29 -2.52 -2.87
C ILE A 64 -1.42 -3.95 -3.40
N HIS A 65 -0.30 -4.65 -3.55
CA HIS A 65 -0.25 -6.02 -4.04
C HIS A 65 0.42 -6.92 -2.99
N TYR A 66 -0.23 -8.03 -2.65
CA TYR A 66 0.38 -9.08 -1.84
C TYR A 66 0.76 -10.24 -2.76
N GLU A 67 2.07 -10.48 -2.90
CA GLU A 67 2.59 -11.73 -3.44
C GLU A 67 3.09 -12.59 -2.29
N PRO A 68 2.55 -13.79 -2.09
CA PRO A 68 3.14 -14.77 -1.18
C PRO A 68 4.57 -15.07 -1.64
N LEU A 69 5.50 -15.13 -0.69
CA LEU A 69 6.85 -15.62 -0.99
C LEU A 69 6.73 -17.04 -1.55
N LYS A 70 7.12 -17.22 -2.82
CA LYS A 70 7.24 -18.56 -3.40
C LYS A 70 8.42 -19.24 -2.68
N HIS A 71 8.12 -20.30 -1.94
CA HIS A 71 9.11 -21.24 -1.42
C HIS A 71 9.78 -22.02 -2.56
#